data_AF-A0A6I5CRU5-F1
#
_entry.id   AF-A0A6I5CRU5-F1
#
_cell.length_a   1.000
_cell.length_b   1.000
_cell.length_c   1.000
_cell.angle_alpha   90.00
_cell.angle_beta   90.00
_cell.angle_gamma   90.00
#
_symmetry.space_group_name_H-M   'P 1'
#
loop_
_entity.id
_entity.type
_entity.pdbx_description
1 polymer ?
#
loop_
_entity_poly.entity_id
_entity_poly.type
_entity_poly.pdbx_seq_one_letter_code
_entity_poly.pdbx_strand_id
1 'polypeptide(L)' 'MEDKERATLNAAIDHLDGHGICSAGPWLRSIEVLDLTESYHPNASGQSLGYLPLFSRAS' A
#
# COMPACT_ATOMS: atom_id res chain seq x y z
N MET A 1 0.12 -13.52 -20.35
CA MET A 1 -0.35 -12.91 -19.09
C MET A 1 -1.30 -13.91 -18.47
N GLU A 2 -0.74 -14.77 -17.64
CA GLU A 2 -1.41 -15.96 -17.14
C GLU A 2 -2.35 -15.58 -15.99
N ASP A 3 -3.49 -16.26 -15.85
CA ASP A 3 -4.56 -15.89 -14.91
C ASP A 3 -4.09 -15.78 -13.45
N LYS A 4 -3.01 -16.47 -13.10
CA LYS A 4 -2.34 -16.41 -11.79
C LYS A 4 -1.73 -15.04 -11.48
N GLU A 5 -1.11 -14.38 -12.46
CA GLU A 5 -0.53 -13.04 -12.26
C GLU A 5 -1.64 -12.02 -12.05
N ARG A 6 -2.73 -12.10 -12.83
CA ARG A 6 -3.89 -11.23 -12.68
C ARG A 6 -4.56 -11.41 -11.31
N ALA A 7 -4.72 -12.65 -10.86
CA ALA A 7 -5.27 -12.94 -9.53
C ALA A 7 -4.37 -12.40 -8.41
N THR A 8 -3.05 -12.49 -8.57
CA THR A 8 -2.08 -11.95 -7.60
C THR A 8 -2.14 -10.43 -7.52
N LEU A 9 -2.24 -9.75 -8.67
CA LEU A 9 -2.41 -8.30 -8.74
C LEU A 9 -3.71 -7.82 -8.11
N ASN A 10 -4.84 -8.47 -8.40
CA ASN A 10 -6.13 -8.11 -7.78
C ASN A 10 -6.09 -8.28 -6.26
N ALA A 11 -5.56 -9.40 -5.77
CA ALA A 11 -5.39 -9.62 -4.33
C ALA A 11 -4.45 -8.60 -3.67
N ALA A 12 -3.53 -7.98 -4.42
CA ALA A 12 -2.68 -6.91 -3.92
C ALA A 12 -3.43 -5.58 -3.80
N ILE A 13 -4.30 -5.27 -4.77
CA ILE A 13 -5.16 -4.07 -4.75
C ILE A 13 -6.17 -4.17 -3.61
N ASP A 14 -6.85 -5.31 -3.46
CA ASP A 14 -7.84 -5.54 -2.39
C ASP A 14 -7.23 -5.35 -1.00
N HIS A 15 -5.95 -5.70 -0.85
CA HIS A 15 -5.22 -5.60 0.42
C HIS A 15 -4.94 -4.16 0.86
N LEU A 16 -4.99 -3.20 -0.07
CA LEU A 16 -4.78 -1.77 0.18
C LEU A 16 -6.11 -0.99 0.22
N ASP A 17 -7.23 -1.67 -0.08
CA ASP A 17 -8.53 -1.03 -0.16
C ASP A 17 -8.97 -0.47 1.20
N GLY A 18 -9.67 0.66 1.18
CA GLY A 18 -10.09 1.35 2.39
C GLY A 18 -8.98 2.08 3.16
N HIS A 19 -7.73 2.06 2.70
CA HIS A 19 -6.58 2.70 3.38
C HIS A 19 -5.97 3.89 2.61
N GLY A 20 -6.67 4.41 1.61
CA GLY A 20 -6.27 5.61 0.86
C GLY A 20 -6.28 6.91 1.69
N ILE A 21 -5.72 7.99 1.15
CA ILE A 21 -5.53 9.29 1.84
C ILE A 21 -6.83 9.88 2.43
N CYS A 22 -7.98 9.63 1.79
CA CYS A 22 -9.28 10.14 2.24
C CYS A 22 -10.02 9.18 3.19
N SER A 23 -9.42 8.06 3.57
CA SER A 23 -10.08 7.08 4.44
C SER A 23 -9.98 7.46 5.92
N ALA A 24 -10.77 6.78 6.76
CA ALA A 24 -10.72 6.97 8.22
C ALA A 24 -9.44 6.40 8.86
N GLY A 25 -8.65 5.60 8.13
CA GLY A 25 -7.42 4.98 8.60
C GLY A 25 -6.39 4.90 7.47
N PRO A 26 -5.82 6.05 7.06
CA PRO A 26 -4.93 6.11 5.91
C PRO A 26 -3.62 5.38 6.20
N TRP A 27 -3.13 4.62 5.22
CA TRP A 27 -1.82 4.00 5.24
C TRP A 27 -0.77 4.79 4.48
N LEU A 28 -1.18 5.80 3.73
CA LEU A 28 -0.30 6.74 3.03
C LEU A 28 -0.20 8.02 3.84
N ARG A 29 1.01 8.58 3.90
CA ARG A 29 1.26 9.95 4.32
C ARG A 29 0.63 10.89 3.28
N SER A 30 -0.04 11.95 3.74
CA SER A 30 -0.51 13.03 2.86
C SER A 30 0.68 13.89 2.42
N ILE A 31 0.42 15.11 1.96
CA ILE A 31 1.48 16.08 1.69
C ILE A 31 2.14 16.49 3.01
N GLU A 32 3.41 16.11 3.17
CA GLU A 32 4.26 16.43 4.32
C GLU A 32 5.22 17.57 3.94
N VAL A 33 4.83 18.82 4.20
CA VAL A 33 5.58 20.00 3.72
C VAL A 33 6.97 20.15 4.37
N LEU A 34 7.18 19.54 5.54
CA LEU A 34 8.45 19.56 6.26
C LEU A 34 9.35 18.35 5.94
N ASP A 35 8.78 17.33 5.28
CA ASP A 35 9.47 16.08 4.94
C ASP A 35 8.93 15.57 3.61
N LEU A 36 9.29 16.29 2.54
CA LEU A 36 8.73 16.08 1.20
C LEU A 36 8.96 14.66 0.69
N THR A 37 10.03 14.01 1.12
CA THR A 37 10.36 12.63 0.74
C THR A 37 9.37 11.60 1.27
N GLU A 38 8.62 11.94 2.31
CA GLU A 38 7.63 11.04 2.89
C GLU A 38 6.23 11.23 2.30
N SER A 39 5.99 12.27 1.51
CA SER A 39 4.68 12.51 0.89
C SER A 39 4.30 11.33 0.00
N TYR A 40 3.06 10.84 0.12
CA TYR A 40 2.54 9.67 -0.60
C TYR A 40 3.25 8.34 -0.32
N HIS A 41 4.15 8.29 0.66
CA HIS A 41 4.79 7.05 1.10
C HIS A 41 3.97 6.37 2.21
N PRO A 42 4.17 5.06 2.42
CA PRO A 42 3.49 4.34 3.49
C PRO A 42 3.92 4.89 4.86
N ASN A 43 2.96 5.04 5.77
CA ASN A 43 3.30 5.15 7.19
C ASN A 43 3.68 3.76 7.76
N ALA A 44 4.00 3.70 9.06
CA ALA A 44 4.40 2.44 9.71
C ALA A 44 3.36 1.31 9.53
N SER A 45 2.07 1.63 9.61
CA SER A 45 1.00 0.66 9.35
C SER A 45 0.94 0.24 7.89
N GLY A 46 1.04 1.18 6.96
CA GLY A 46 1.08 0.88 5.52
C GLY A 46 2.26 0.01 5.11
N GLN A 47 3.44 0.25 5.70
CA GLN A 47 4.62 -0.56 5.43
C GLN A 47 4.49 -1.98 5.99
N SER A 48 4.13 -2.10 7.27
CA SER A 48 4.09 -3.40 7.98
C SER A 48 2.91 -4.26 7.59
N LEU A 49 1.74 -3.66 7.37
CA LEU A 49 0.50 -4.37 7.09
C LEU A 49 0.19 -4.42 5.60
N GLY A 50 0.64 -3.46 4.79
CA GLY A 50 0.35 -3.40 3.35
C GLY A 50 1.51 -3.92 2.49
N TYR A 51 2.59 -3.15 2.40
CA TYR A 51 3.66 -3.35 1.41
C TYR A 51 4.55 -4.57 1.69
N LEU A 52 4.99 -4.75 2.94
CA LEU A 52 5.89 -5.86 3.29
C LEU A 52 5.25 -7.25 3.05
N PRO A 53 3.98 -7.50 3.41
CA PRO A 53 3.31 -8.76 3.07
C PRO A 53 3.21 -9.02 1.57
N LEU A 54 2.99 -7.99 0.75
CA LEU A 54 2.95 -8.13 -0.72
C LEU A 54 4.33 -8.48 -1.28
N PHE A 55 5.38 -7.84 -0.77
CA PHE A 55 6.76 -8.17 -1.16
C PHE A 55 7.11 -9.63 -0.82
N SER A 56 6.77 -10.10 0.39
CA SER A 56 7.02 -11.48 0.82
C SER A 56 6.24 -12.54 0.02
N ARG A 57 5.18 -12.16 -0.71
CA ARG A 57 4.41 -13.07 -1.57
C ARG A 57 4.99 -13.19 -2.99
N ALA A 58 5.90 -12.28 -3.37
CA ALA A 58 6.51 -12.25 -4.69
C ALA A 58 7.80 -13.08 -4.79
N SER A 59 8.30 -13.62 -3.68
CA SER A 59 9.52 -14.43 -3.57
C SER A 59 9.26 -15.94 -3.60
#